data_AF-A0A136KJK8-F1
#
_entry.id   AF-A0A136KJK8-F1
#
_cell.length_a   1.000
_cell.length_b   1.000
_cell.length_c   1.000
_cell.angle_alpha   90.00
_cell.angle_beta   90.00
_cell.angle_gamma   90.00
#
_symmetry.space_group_name_H-M   'P 1'
#
loop_
_entity.id
_entity.type
_entity.pdbx_description
1 polymer ?
#
loop_
_entity_poly.entity_id
_entity_poly.type
_entity_poly.pdbx_seq_one_letter_code
_entity_poly.pdbx_strand_id
1 'polypeptide(L)'
;MPKKIETKEKKPAIKAKKEVSATKEEKFVPTFLAPAKKVISQPEAREPEEVVNERVADEQVADESKEERNRSIFGSQVKQAEEEEPSEEKAVVQEGEAEQIDEAQSQPDNVQEAGQDESNNTSEAEEKVSFASLMNSSSAADEALGDRPGQQNKESKKGFYIIVGILVLVILVMAAVVVFNGSNNNGSSEVLASVDRLVQLPLGEEPLVGLVSDSEVLRGLDSSLHRFTANGDNLIVFRSANLVIVYRAQLNKIVNMGQISDPNTLLQSSAVVFEGLSPVTTDTSPVATVVPTTTEESLFIEIRNGTDASGITLQVQKELTGLSSAYSVSKRSTSDFRYEESFVLDLSAGENEAVQKLADSLGYPLRSELPDGEALPEDETVQAIVFIGSDRLE
;
A
#
# COMPACT_ATOMS: atom_id res chain seq x y z
N MET A 1 21.34 33.23 42.59
CA MET A 1 22.22 33.66 41.47
C MET A 1 22.75 32.41 40.78
N PRO A 2 22.19 31.97 39.63
CA PRO A 2 22.70 30.80 38.94
C PRO A 2 23.92 31.16 38.07
N LYS A 3 24.95 30.32 38.16
CA LYS A 3 26.22 30.44 37.41
C LYS A 3 25.99 30.05 35.95
N LYS A 4 26.39 30.96 35.06
CA LYS A 4 26.41 30.79 33.61
C LYS A 4 27.55 29.84 33.24
N ILE A 5 27.22 28.65 32.74
CA ILE A 5 28.19 27.70 32.19
C ILE A 5 28.28 27.98 30.68
N GLU A 6 29.46 28.41 30.24
CA GLU A 6 29.75 28.82 28.87
C GLU A 6 30.45 27.65 28.15
N THR A 7 29.69 26.89 27.35
CA THR A 7 30.20 25.74 26.60
C THR A 7 30.74 26.23 25.25
N LYS A 8 32.07 26.19 25.09
CA LYS A 8 32.74 26.51 23.82
C LYS A 8 32.62 25.33 22.85
N GLU A 9 31.80 25.52 21.82
CA GLU A 9 31.71 24.62 20.66
C GLU A 9 33.00 24.67 19.83
N LYS A 10 33.63 23.50 19.65
CA LYS A 10 34.87 23.34 18.88
C LYS A 10 34.51 22.65 17.57
N LYS A 11 34.46 23.42 16.47
CA LYS A 11 34.24 22.90 15.11
C LYS A 11 35.31 21.86 14.71
N PRO A 12 34.94 20.67 14.23
CA PRO A 12 35.90 19.75 13.62
C PRO A 12 36.24 20.19 12.19
N ALA A 13 37.55 20.23 11.90
CA ALA A 13 38.09 20.49 10.58
C ALA A 13 38.00 19.21 9.72
N ILE A 14 37.10 19.21 8.74
CA ILE A 14 36.99 18.14 7.75
C ILE A 14 38.09 18.33 6.70
N LYS A 15 39.12 17.48 6.73
CA LYS A 15 40.13 17.37 5.68
C LYS A 15 39.59 16.50 4.55
N ALA A 16 39.30 17.11 3.40
CA ALA A 16 38.97 16.40 2.17
C ALA A 16 40.22 15.67 1.64
N LYS A 17 40.21 14.34 1.70
CA LYS A 17 41.22 13.46 1.09
C LYS A 17 40.70 13.04 -0.27
N LYS A 18 41.27 13.60 -1.33
CA LYS A 18 40.97 13.30 -2.73
C LYS A 18 41.77 12.06 -3.14
N GLU A 19 41.19 10.88 -3.01
CA GLU A 19 41.73 9.65 -3.60
C GLU A 19 41.16 9.49 -5.01
N VAL A 20 42.04 9.59 -5.99
CA VAL A 20 41.78 9.33 -7.40
C VAL A 20 42.05 7.85 -7.61
N SER A 21 41.00 7.03 -7.69
CA SER A 21 41.12 5.63 -8.14
C SER A 21 41.08 5.60 -9.66
N ALA A 22 42.14 5.07 -10.26
CA ALA A 22 42.27 4.86 -11.68
C ALA A 22 41.36 3.70 -12.12
N THR A 23 40.42 4.00 -13.00
CA THR A 23 39.55 3.04 -13.68
C THR A 23 40.38 2.20 -14.65
N LYS A 24 40.46 0.90 -14.39
CA LYS A 24 41.05 -0.10 -15.29
C LYS A 24 40.00 -0.48 -16.33
N GLU A 25 40.20 -0.08 -17.57
CA GLU A 25 39.37 -0.51 -18.71
C GLU A 25 39.60 -2.01 -18.97
N GLU A 26 38.65 -2.84 -18.53
CA GLU A 26 38.54 -4.21 -19.03
C GLU A 26 37.77 -4.22 -20.35
N LYS A 27 38.50 -4.52 -21.43
CA LYS A 27 37.96 -4.78 -22.77
C LYS A 27 37.02 -5.98 -22.71
N PHE A 28 35.72 -5.71 -22.74
CA PHE A 28 34.69 -6.70 -22.96
C PHE A 28 34.76 -7.16 -24.43
N VAL A 29 35.23 -8.39 -24.65
CA VAL A 29 35.22 -9.04 -25.97
C VAL A 29 33.84 -9.71 -26.12
N PRO A 30 33.02 -9.36 -27.12
CA PRO A 30 31.75 -10.03 -27.33
C PRO A 30 32.01 -11.45 -27.86
N THR A 31 31.69 -12.45 -27.03
CA THR A 31 31.68 -13.86 -27.43
C THR A 31 30.58 -14.05 -28.47
N PHE A 32 30.99 -14.30 -29.71
CA PHE A 32 30.12 -14.57 -30.83
C PHE A 32 29.37 -15.89 -30.66
N LEU A 33 28.12 -15.86 -31.13
CA LEU A 33 27.14 -16.91 -31.24
C LEU A 33 27.73 -18.29 -31.55
N ALA A 34 27.40 -19.28 -30.71
CA ALA A 34 27.40 -20.68 -31.11
C ALA A 34 26.08 -21.01 -31.84
N PRO A 35 26.09 -21.71 -32.98
CA PRO A 35 24.88 -22.12 -33.66
C PRO A 35 24.15 -23.24 -32.90
N ALA A 36 22.84 -23.04 -32.70
CA ALA A 36 21.94 -24.01 -32.08
C ALA A 36 21.92 -25.32 -32.87
N LYS A 37 22.28 -26.43 -32.19
CA LYS A 37 22.05 -27.79 -32.67
C LYS A 37 20.55 -28.03 -32.76
N LYS A 38 20.09 -28.30 -33.98
CA LYS A 38 18.74 -28.77 -34.32
C LYS A 38 18.53 -30.16 -33.72
N VAL A 39 17.89 -30.24 -32.56
CA VAL A 39 17.39 -31.51 -32.00
C VAL A 39 16.05 -31.80 -32.66
N ILE A 40 16.06 -32.75 -33.58
CA ILE A 40 14.86 -33.35 -34.17
C ILE A 40 14.44 -34.47 -33.23
N SER A 41 13.45 -34.21 -32.38
CA SER A 41 12.74 -35.26 -31.64
C SER A 41 11.56 -35.74 -32.48
N GLN A 42 11.60 -37.03 -32.83
CA GLN A 42 10.51 -37.77 -33.45
C GLN A 42 9.32 -37.89 -32.48
N PRO A 43 8.07 -37.88 -32.97
CA PRO A 43 6.92 -38.28 -32.17
C PRO A 43 6.81 -39.82 -32.14
N GLU A 44 7.05 -40.40 -30.96
CA GLU A 44 6.81 -41.81 -30.66
C GLU A 44 5.31 -42.00 -30.41
N ALA A 45 4.66 -42.74 -31.30
CA ALA A 45 3.26 -43.15 -31.18
C ALA A 45 3.13 -44.15 -30.02
N ARG A 46 2.35 -43.81 -28.99
CA ARG A 46 1.88 -44.76 -27.99
C ARG A 46 0.45 -45.16 -28.30
N GLU A 47 0.27 -46.43 -28.60
CA GLU A 47 -1.01 -47.14 -28.61
C GLU A 47 -1.56 -47.22 -27.17
N PRO A 48 -2.89 -47.20 -26.97
CA PRO A 48 -3.48 -47.47 -25.67
C PRO A 48 -3.59 -48.98 -25.41
N GLU A 49 -2.85 -49.46 -24.42
CA GLU A 49 -3.08 -50.80 -23.85
C GLU A 49 -4.37 -50.79 -23.02
N GLU A 50 -5.25 -51.69 -23.42
CA GLU A 50 -6.48 -52.12 -22.77
C GLU A 50 -6.10 -53.01 -21.56
N VAL A 51 -6.39 -52.57 -20.33
CA VAL A 51 -6.27 -53.43 -19.14
C VAL A 51 -7.65 -53.63 -18.54
N VAL A 52 -8.25 -54.75 -18.95
CA VAL A 52 -9.30 -55.46 -18.23
C VAL A 52 -8.61 -56.31 -17.15
N ASN A 53 -9.08 -56.19 -15.90
CA ASN A 53 -9.26 -57.26 -14.91
C ASN A 53 -9.18 -56.68 -13.50
N GLU A 54 -9.72 -57.29 -12.45
CA GLU A 54 -10.84 -58.20 -12.21
C GLU A 54 -10.81 -58.32 -10.67
N ARG A 55 -11.98 -58.40 -10.05
CA ARG A 55 -12.12 -58.59 -8.61
C ARG A 55 -11.42 -59.87 -8.16
N VAL A 56 -10.71 -59.83 -7.03
CA VAL A 56 -10.74 -60.93 -6.06
C VAL A 56 -10.68 -60.33 -4.65
N ALA A 57 -11.60 -60.80 -3.82
CA ALA A 57 -11.73 -60.49 -2.40
C ALA A 57 -10.91 -61.47 -1.55
N ASP A 58 -10.83 -61.14 -0.26
CA ASP A 58 -10.45 -61.99 0.87
C ASP A 58 -8.95 -62.35 0.98
N GLU A 59 -8.33 -61.99 2.11
CA GLU A 59 -7.86 -62.95 3.12
C GLU A 59 -7.26 -62.20 4.33
N GLN A 60 -7.87 -62.40 5.50
CA GLN A 60 -7.30 -62.07 6.80
C GLN A 60 -6.24 -63.09 7.16
N VAL A 61 -5.05 -62.70 7.65
CA VAL A 61 -4.33 -63.41 8.73
C VAL A 61 -3.39 -62.42 9.43
N ALA A 62 -3.43 -62.42 10.75
CA ALA A 62 -2.52 -61.75 11.67
C ALA A 62 -1.16 -62.46 11.76
N ASP A 63 -0.05 -61.76 11.94
CA ASP A 63 1.01 -62.29 12.81
C ASP A 63 1.95 -61.21 13.36
N GLU A 64 2.40 -61.48 14.57
CA GLU A 64 3.23 -60.68 15.44
C GLU A 64 4.72 -60.75 15.07
N SER A 65 5.46 -59.80 15.65
CA SER A 65 6.81 -59.98 16.22
C SER A 65 8.05 -59.62 15.39
N LYS A 66 8.82 -58.69 15.98
CA LYS A 66 10.26 -58.72 16.29
C LYS A 66 11.28 -59.03 15.17
N GLU A 67 12.15 -58.06 14.90
CA GLU A 67 13.63 -58.14 14.98
C GLU A 67 14.19 -56.81 14.42
N GLU A 68 14.78 -55.92 15.22
CA GLU A 68 16.15 -55.94 15.72
C GLU A 68 17.24 -55.98 14.62
N ARG A 69 18.12 -54.96 14.66
CA ARG A 69 19.47 -54.86 14.08
C ARG A 69 19.61 -54.32 12.64
N ASN A 70 20.08 -53.07 12.58
CA ASN A 70 21.37 -52.84 11.94
C ASN A 70 22.12 -51.67 12.60
N ARG A 71 23.10 -52.04 13.42
CA ARG A 71 24.29 -51.23 13.73
C ARG A 71 25.13 -51.16 12.46
N SER A 72 25.68 -49.99 12.11
CA SER A 72 27.08 -49.94 11.67
C SER A 72 27.62 -48.51 11.58
N ILE A 73 28.52 -48.18 12.51
CA ILE A 73 29.84 -47.57 12.27
C ILE A 73 29.86 -46.15 11.67
N PHE A 74 30.16 -45.15 12.52
CA PHE A 74 31.37 -44.31 12.36
C PHE A 74 31.68 -43.61 13.70
N GLY A 75 32.70 -44.11 14.41
CA GLY A 75 33.44 -43.31 15.40
C GLY A 75 34.25 -42.24 14.67
N SER A 76 35.02 -41.34 15.28
CA SER A 76 35.49 -41.18 16.65
C SER A 76 36.48 -40.01 16.56
N GLN A 77 36.48 -39.09 17.53
CA GLN A 77 37.60 -38.25 18.02
C GLN A 77 36.94 -37.15 18.88
N VAL A 78 36.86 -37.24 20.21
CA VAL A 78 37.91 -37.28 21.26
C VAL A 78 38.94 -36.17 21.08
N LYS A 79 38.75 -35.09 21.84
CA LYS A 79 39.82 -34.34 22.51
C LYS A 79 39.28 -33.73 23.80
N GLN A 80 39.75 -34.31 24.92
CA GLN A 80 39.73 -33.73 26.27
C GLN A 80 40.90 -32.76 26.43
N ALA A 81 40.69 -31.72 27.23
CA ALA A 81 41.68 -31.06 28.11
C ALA A 81 40.87 -30.24 29.13
N GLU A 82 40.86 -30.67 30.40
CA GLU A 82 41.54 -30.01 31.55
C GLU A 82 40.76 -28.76 32.02
N GLU A 83 39.98 -28.84 33.10
CA GLU A 83 40.40 -28.86 34.52
C GLU A 83 40.96 -27.50 34.97
N GLU A 84 40.18 -26.76 35.78
CA GLU A 84 40.62 -26.07 37.00
C GLU A 84 39.43 -25.33 37.65
N GLU A 85 38.94 -25.89 38.75
CA GLU A 85 38.41 -25.14 39.89
C GLU A 85 39.60 -24.67 40.75
N PRO A 86 39.52 -23.55 41.52
CA PRO A 86 38.81 -23.63 42.80
C PRO A 86 38.25 -22.34 43.44
N SER A 87 37.37 -22.60 44.40
CA SER A 87 37.26 -22.01 45.75
C SER A 87 36.62 -20.62 45.98
N GLU A 88 35.54 -20.69 46.78
CA GLU A 88 35.28 -19.96 48.04
C GLU A 88 35.31 -18.42 48.06
N GLU A 89 34.22 -17.78 48.49
CA GLU A 89 34.03 -17.33 49.89
C GLU A 89 32.85 -16.33 50.04
N LYS A 90 31.96 -16.63 51.02
CA LYS A 90 31.08 -15.81 51.91
C LYS A 90 30.81 -14.32 51.54
N ALA A 91 29.68 -13.67 51.83
CA ALA A 91 28.85 -13.68 53.05
C ALA A 91 27.70 -12.63 52.94
N VAL A 92 26.68 -12.75 53.82
CA VAL A 92 25.98 -11.64 54.56
C VAL A 92 24.91 -10.83 53.75
N VAL A 93 23.60 -11.04 53.95
CA VAL A 93 22.66 -10.60 55.02
C VAL A 93 21.95 -9.26 54.72
N GLN A 94 20.60 -9.31 54.76
CA GLN A 94 19.56 -8.33 55.23
C GLN A 94 18.35 -8.41 54.28
N GLU A 95 17.19 -8.99 54.64
CA GLU A 95 16.20 -8.59 55.66
C GLU A 95 15.75 -7.12 55.56
N GLY A 96 14.45 -6.95 55.30
CA GLY A 96 13.73 -5.67 55.28
C GLY A 96 12.80 -5.60 54.07
N GLU A 97 11.53 -5.27 54.15
CA GLU A 97 10.56 -5.16 55.23
C GLU A 97 9.21 -5.08 54.48
N ALA A 98 8.16 -5.69 55.03
CA ALA A 98 6.82 -5.54 54.49
C ALA A 98 6.29 -4.14 54.83
N GLU A 99 5.76 -3.43 53.84
CA GLU A 99 4.80 -2.36 54.10
C GLU A 99 3.49 -2.65 53.38
N GLN A 100 2.45 -2.51 54.18
CA GLN A 100 1.08 -2.89 54.00
C GLN A 100 0.29 -1.56 53.98
N ILE A 101 -0.83 -1.54 53.24
CA ILE A 101 -2.01 -0.65 53.38
C ILE A 101 -1.83 0.86 53.16
N ASP A 102 -2.55 1.43 52.19
CA ASP A 102 -3.77 2.17 52.56
C ASP A 102 -4.75 2.36 51.39
N GLU A 103 -6.00 1.99 51.68
CA GLU A 103 -7.20 2.33 50.93
C GLU A 103 -7.49 3.83 51.07
N ALA A 104 -7.86 4.50 49.98
CA ALA A 104 -8.67 5.71 50.09
C ALA A 104 -9.54 5.90 48.84
N GLN A 105 -10.81 5.54 49.03
CA GLN A 105 -11.96 5.95 48.25
C GLN A 105 -12.01 7.48 48.10
N SER A 106 -12.42 7.98 46.93
CA SER A 106 -13.28 9.17 46.85
C SER A 106 -13.91 9.30 45.46
N GLN A 107 -15.17 8.85 45.36
CA GLN A 107 -16.14 9.55 44.52
C GLN A 107 -16.48 10.89 45.19
N PRO A 108 -16.96 11.87 44.42
CA PRO A 108 -18.33 12.25 44.71
C PRO A 108 -19.20 12.37 43.46
N ASP A 109 -20.43 11.89 43.65
CA ASP A 109 -21.63 12.37 43.00
C ASP A 109 -21.64 13.89 42.90
N ASN A 110 -22.04 14.43 41.75
CA ASN A 110 -22.86 15.62 41.79
C ASN A 110 -23.98 15.57 40.76
N VAL A 111 -25.14 15.87 41.32
CA VAL A 111 -26.51 15.81 40.83
C VAL A 111 -26.91 17.23 40.40
N GLN A 112 -28.04 17.34 39.69
CA GLN A 112 -28.88 18.55 39.50
C GLN A 112 -28.43 19.57 38.44
N GLU A 113 -29.31 20.29 37.74
CA GLU A 113 -30.77 20.24 37.50
C GLU A 113 -31.03 21.28 36.39
N ALA A 114 -32.11 21.06 35.62
CA ALA A 114 -33.04 22.03 35.02
C ALA A 114 -32.60 23.45 34.57
N GLY A 115 -33.03 23.78 33.34
CA GLY A 115 -33.26 25.15 32.84
C GLY A 115 -33.28 25.15 31.30
N GLN A 116 -34.41 24.83 30.65
CA GLN A 116 -35.36 25.83 30.12
C GLN A 116 -34.68 27.12 29.65
N ASP A 117 -34.62 27.30 28.33
CA ASP A 117 -35.11 28.54 27.72
C ASP A 117 -35.51 28.33 26.25
N GLU A 118 -36.71 28.78 25.97
CA GLU A 118 -37.32 28.93 24.65
C GLU A 118 -36.60 30.03 23.86
N SER A 119 -36.42 29.86 22.55
CA SER A 119 -36.78 30.88 21.57
C SER A 119 -36.46 30.46 20.13
N ASN A 120 -37.53 30.37 19.34
CA ASN A 120 -37.69 30.92 17.99
C ASN A 120 -36.41 31.22 17.18
N ASN A 121 -36.27 30.58 16.02
CA ASN A 121 -36.43 31.32 14.76
C ASN A 121 -36.57 30.40 13.55
N THR A 122 -37.76 30.49 12.97
CA THR A 122 -38.09 30.21 11.58
C THR A 122 -37.31 31.14 10.67
N SER A 123 -36.59 30.61 9.69
CA SER A 123 -36.45 31.28 8.39
C SER A 123 -36.09 30.27 7.30
N GLU A 124 -37.13 29.82 6.60
CA GLU A 124 -37.04 29.45 5.19
C GLU A 124 -36.48 30.64 4.40
N ALA A 125 -35.46 30.41 3.58
CA ALA A 125 -35.18 31.26 2.45
C ALA A 125 -34.49 30.43 1.35
N GLU A 126 -35.29 30.05 0.37
CA GLU A 126 -34.84 29.59 -0.93
C GLU A 126 -33.98 30.68 -1.60
N GLU A 127 -32.72 30.38 -1.95
CA GLU A 127 -31.95 31.24 -2.83
C GLU A 127 -31.95 30.66 -4.25
N LYS A 128 -33.00 31.03 -5.01
CA LYS A 128 -33.02 30.92 -6.47
C LYS A 128 -32.11 32.00 -7.04
N VAL A 129 -30.86 31.64 -7.38
CA VAL A 129 -29.97 32.56 -8.10
C VAL A 129 -30.38 32.57 -9.58
N SER A 130 -31.17 33.58 -9.94
CA SER A 130 -31.58 33.89 -11.30
C SER A 130 -30.39 34.40 -12.13
N PHE A 131 -30.07 33.67 -13.20
CA PHE A 131 -29.04 33.95 -14.19
C PHE A 131 -29.44 35.04 -15.20
N ALA A 132 -29.96 36.18 -14.71
CA ALA A 132 -30.49 37.26 -15.55
C ALA A 132 -30.02 38.63 -15.07
N SER A 133 -28.74 38.96 -15.23
CA SER A 133 -28.27 40.35 -15.07
C SER A 133 -26.92 40.63 -15.73
N LEU A 134 -26.81 40.44 -17.05
CA LEU A 134 -25.63 40.92 -17.82
C LEU A 134 -25.95 41.70 -19.09
N MET A 135 -27.17 42.23 -19.23
CA MET A 135 -27.46 43.23 -20.26
C MET A 135 -28.15 44.45 -19.68
N ASN A 136 -27.38 45.34 -19.07
CA ASN A 136 -27.77 46.75 -19.00
C ASN A 136 -26.57 47.67 -18.67
N SER A 137 -25.97 48.29 -19.68
CA SER A 137 -25.37 49.63 -19.52
C SER A 137 -25.25 50.33 -20.87
N SER A 138 -26.37 50.86 -21.34
CA SER A 138 -26.41 51.95 -22.32
C SER A 138 -27.08 53.15 -21.65
N SER A 139 -26.40 54.31 -21.64
CA SER A 139 -26.93 55.66 -21.41
C SER A 139 -25.86 56.49 -20.67
N ALA A 140 -25.60 57.77 -20.90
CA ALA A 140 -25.80 58.72 -21.98
C ALA A 140 -25.22 60.05 -21.44
N ALA A 141 -24.44 60.75 -22.25
CA ALA A 141 -24.18 62.20 -22.19
C ALA A 141 -23.46 62.49 -23.53
N ASP A 142 -24.07 63.08 -24.55
CA ASP A 142 -24.66 64.44 -24.63
C ASP A 142 -23.63 65.48 -24.13
N GLU A 143 -23.11 66.43 -24.91
CA GLU A 143 -23.73 67.23 -25.96
C GLU A 143 -22.72 67.73 -27.02
N ALA A 144 -23.29 68.09 -28.18
CA ALA A 144 -22.97 69.23 -29.04
C ALA A 144 -21.62 69.30 -29.79
N LEU A 145 -21.69 69.14 -31.12
CA LEU A 145 -21.59 70.27 -32.06
C LEU A 145 -21.84 69.80 -33.51
N GLY A 146 -22.74 70.52 -34.20
CA GLY A 146 -22.47 71.01 -35.55
C GLY A 146 -22.41 70.04 -36.73
N ASP A 147 -23.52 70.05 -37.47
CA ASP A 147 -23.52 70.45 -38.89
C ASP A 147 -23.38 69.37 -39.99
N ARG A 148 -24.27 69.54 -40.98
CA ARG A 148 -24.27 69.04 -42.38
C ARG A 148 -24.90 67.69 -42.71
N PRO A 149 -26.10 67.69 -43.33
CA PRO A 149 -26.59 66.56 -44.10
C PRO A 149 -25.98 66.58 -45.51
N GLY A 150 -25.52 65.42 -45.98
CA GLY A 150 -25.33 65.19 -47.40
C GLY A 150 -23.90 64.87 -47.83
N GLN A 151 -23.53 63.59 -47.72
CA GLN A 151 -22.99 62.81 -48.83
C GLN A 151 -22.82 61.36 -48.36
N GLN A 152 -23.84 60.54 -48.65
CA GLN A 152 -23.71 59.09 -48.54
C GLN A 152 -22.72 58.62 -49.61
N ASN A 153 -21.45 58.46 -49.22
CA ASN A 153 -20.46 57.75 -50.01
C ASN A 153 -20.93 56.30 -50.21
N LYS A 154 -21.49 56.00 -51.38
CA LYS A 154 -21.84 54.65 -51.83
C LYS A 154 -20.63 53.72 -52.01
N GLU A 155 -19.41 54.19 -51.76
CA GLU A 155 -18.17 53.43 -52.00
C GLU A 155 -17.66 52.60 -50.80
N SER A 156 -18.19 52.76 -49.58
CA SER A 156 -17.63 52.04 -48.40
C SER A 156 -18.07 50.57 -48.27
N LYS A 157 -19.01 50.10 -49.10
CA LYS A 157 -19.53 48.73 -48.99
C LYS A 157 -18.45 47.65 -49.19
N LYS A 158 -17.39 47.93 -49.96
CA LYS A 158 -16.29 46.98 -50.18
C LYS A 158 -15.49 46.69 -48.92
N GLY A 159 -15.26 47.71 -48.08
CA GLY A 159 -14.56 47.52 -46.79
C GLY A 159 -15.37 46.67 -45.81
N PHE A 160 -16.70 46.82 -45.83
CA PHE A 160 -17.59 46.03 -44.99
C PHE A 160 -17.53 44.52 -45.31
N TYR A 161 -17.54 44.13 -46.59
CA TYR A 161 -17.46 42.72 -46.97
C TYR A 161 -16.12 42.06 -46.62
N ILE A 162 -15.01 42.82 -46.64
CA ILE A 162 -13.69 42.31 -46.24
C ILE A 162 -13.68 42.00 -44.74
N ILE A 163 -14.22 42.90 -43.91
CA ILE A 163 -14.29 42.70 -42.45
C ILE A 163 -15.19 41.50 -42.12
N VAL A 164 -16.35 41.38 -42.77
CA VAL A 164 -17.25 40.22 -42.59
C VAL A 164 -16.57 38.91 -43.02
N GLY A 165 -15.82 38.92 -44.12
CA GLY A 165 -15.08 37.74 -44.61
C GLY A 165 -14.02 37.26 -43.62
N ILE A 166 -13.26 38.18 -43.02
CA ILE A 166 -12.24 37.85 -42.00
C ILE A 166 -12.92 37.30 -40.74
N LEU A 167 -14.04 37.89 -40.31
CA LEU A 167 -14.77 37.41 -39.13
C LEU A 167 -15.27 35.97 -39.31
N VAL A 168 -15.82 35.64 -40.47
CA VAL A 168 -16.27 34.28 -40.80
C VAL A 168 -15.09 33.30 -40.83
N LEU A 169 -13.94 33.70 -41.36
CA LEU A 169 -12.73 32.88 -41.36
C LEU A 169 -12.25 32.58 -39.92
N VAL A 170 -12.25 33.58 -39.04
CA VAL A 170 -11.87 33.40 -37.63
C VAL A 170 -12.83 32.45 -36.91
N ILE A 171 -14.14 32.54 -37.17
CA ILE A 171 -15.13 31.63 -36.59
C ILE A 171 -14.90 30.19 -37.08
N LEU A 172 -14.60 29.99 -38.37
CA LEU A 172 -14.29 28.66 -38.92
C LEU A 172 -13.01 28.06 -38.31
N VAL A 173 -11.97 28.88 -38.11
CA VAL A 173 -10.73 28.44 -37.45
C VAL A 173 -11.00 28.08 -35.99
N MET A 174 -11.78 28.88 -35.25
CA MET A 174 -12.17 28.53 -33.88
C MET A 174 -12.97 27.23 -33.82
N ALA A 175 -13.94 27.04 -34.72
CA ALA A 175 -14.73 25.81 -34.77
C ALA A 175 -13.84 24.58 -35.03
N ALA A 176 -12.85 24.70 -35.92
CA ALA A 176 -11.88 23.62 -36.16
C ALA A 176 -11.03 23.30 -34.92
N VAL A 177 -10.58 24.31 -34.17
CA VAL A 177 -9.83 24.11 -32.92
C VAL A 177 -10.68 23.42 -31.84
N VAL A 178 -11.95 23.79 -31.71
CA VAL A 178 -12.87 23.15 -30.74
C VAL A 178 -13.11 21.67 -31.08
N VAL A 179 -13.29 21.34 -32.37
CA VAL A 179 -13.48 19.95 -32.81
C VAL A 179 -12.20 19.12 -32.60
N PHE A 180 -11.01 19.70 -32.83
CA PHE A 180 -9.75 18.99 -32.59
C PHE A 180 -9.40 18.82 -31.12
N ASN A 181 -9.82 19.74 -30.25
CA ASN A 181 -9.55 19.64 -28.81
C ASN A 181 -10.64 18.87 -28.04
N GLY A 182 -11.84 18.71 -28.60
CA GLY A 182 -12.99 18.08 -27.94
C GLY A 182 -13.02 16.55 -27.98
N SER A 183 -12.04 15.89 -28.59
CA SER A 183 -12.07 14.44 -28.85
C SER A 183 -11.07 13.61 -28.02
N ASN A 184 -10.70 14.09 -26.83
CA ASN A 184 -9.75 13.37 -25.97
C ASN A 184 -10.41 12.60 -24.80
N ASN A 185 -11.73 12.65 -24.68
CA ASN A 185 -12.46 11.91 -23.66
C ASN A 185 -13.08 10.66 -24.29
N ASN A 186 -12.23 9.80 -24.84
CA ASN A 186 -12.65 8.46 -25.23
C ASN A 186 -12.96 7.74 -23.92
N GLY A 187 -14.24 7.74 -23.53
CA GLY A 187 -14.67 7.15 -22.27
C GLY A 187 -14.18 5.70 -22.14
N SER A 188 -14.02 5.25 -20.92
CA SER A 188 -13.59 3.90 -20.51
C SER A 188 -13.98 2.74 -21.45
N SER A 189 -15.20 2.75 -22.01
CA SER A 189 -15.66 1.73 -22.97
C SER A 189 -14.83 1.62 -24.26
N GLU A 190 -14.35 2.72 -24.83
CA GLU A 190 -13.58 2.70 -26.09
C GLU A 190 -12.13 2.25 -25.85
N VAL A 191 -11.56 2.67 -24.72
CA VAL A 191 -10.27 2.18 -24.24
C VAL A 191 -10.33 0.66 -24.08
N LEU A 192 -11.37 0.16 -23.43
CA LEU A 192 -11.53 -1.29 -23.20
C LEU A 192 -11.66 -2.07 -24.52
N ALA A 193 -12.48 -1.59 -25.47
CA ALA A 193 -12.62 -2.20 -26.79
C ALA A 193 -11.30 -2.20 -27.60
N SER A 194 -10.46 -1.20 -27.40
CA SER A 194 -9.14 -1.13 -28.05
C SER A 194 -8.18 -2.15 -27.44
N VAL A 195 -8.18 -2.29 -26.11
CA VAL A 195 -7.33 -3.26 -25.42
C VAL A 195 -7.76 -4.70 -25.70
N ASP A 196 -9.07 -4.99 -25.77
CA ASP A 196 -9.61 -6.32 -26.10
C ASP A 196 -9.14 -6.84 -27.48
N ARG A 197 -8.87 -5.93 -28.42
CA ARG A 197 -8.29 -6.29 -29.74
C ARG A 197 -6.81 -6.63 -29.68
N LEU A 198 -6.10 -6.17 -28.65
CA LEU A 198 -4.65 -6.32 -28.50
C LEU A 198 -4.28 -7.50 -27.59
N VAL A 199 -5.11 -7.77 -26.58
CA VAL A 199 -4.91 -8.83 -25.59
C VAL A 199 -6.24 -9.42 -25.17
N GLN A 200 -6.26 -10.73 -24.92
CA GLN A 200 -7.44 -11.39 -24.40
C GLN A 200 -7.66 -10.98 -22.94
N LEU A 201 -8.82 -10.38 -22.66
CA LEU A 201 -9.19 -9.91 -21.33
C LEU A 201 -9.86 -11.01 -20.49
N PRO A 202 -9.78 -10.93 -19.14
CA PRO A 202 -10.56 -11.78 -18.24
C PRO A 202 -12.06 -11.65 -18.52
N LEU A 203 -12.75 -12.78 -18.65
CA LEU A 203 -14.20 -12.83 -18.90
C LEU A 203 -14.96 -12.79 -17.57
N GLY A 204 -16.10 -12.06 -17.53
CA GLY A 204 -16.98 -12.01 -16.37
C GLY A 204 -16.54 -11.04 -15.27
N GLU A 205 -15.56 -10.19 -15.55
CA GLU A 205 -15.09 -9.15 -14.64
C GLU A 205 -15.28 -7.75 -15.25
N GLU A 206 -15.72 -6.79 -14.44
CA GLU A 206 -15.80 -5.38 -14.83
C GLU A 206 -14.48 -4.68 -14.47
N PRO A 207 -13.72 -4.19 -15.47
CA PRO A 207 -12.46 -3.50 -15.22
C PRO A 207 -12.66 -2.06 -14.75
N LEU A 208 -11.76 -1.60 -13.87
CA LEU A 208 -11.65 -0.20 -13.49
C LEU A 208 -10.65 0.49 -14.41
N VAL A 209 -11.09 1.54 -15.09
CA VAL A 209 -10.25 2.35 -15.97
C VAL A 209 -9.96 3.69 -15.30
N GLY A 210 -8.68 4.04 -15.20
CA GLY A 210 -8.23 5.32 -14.69
C GLY A 210 -7.14 5.94 -15.54
N LEU A 211 -6.93 7.24 -15.35
CA LEU A 211 -5.90 8.02 -16.04
C LEU A 211 -4.73 8.26 -15.08
N VAL A 212 -3.51 8.02 -15.55
CA VAL A 212 -2.31 8.30 -14.75
C VAL A 212 -2.06 9.81 -14.72
N SER A 213 -2.20 10.41 -13.54
CA SER A 213 -1.91 11.82 -13.27
C SER A 213 -0.44 12.05 -12.91
N ASP A 214 0.16 11.12 -12.16
CA ASP A 214 1.56 11.19 -11.70
C ASP A 214 2.30 9.85 -11.86
N SER A 215 3.08 9.75 -12.94
CA SER A 215 3.87 8.54 -13.23
C SER A 215 5.03 8.29 -12.26
N GLU A 216 5.54 9.30 -11.56
CA GLU A 216 6.65 9.09 -10.62
C GLU A 216 6.17 8.47 -9.32
N VAL A 217 5.02 8.92 -8.80
CA VAL A 217 4.37 8.29 -7.63
C VAL A 217 4.00 6.84 -7.95
N LEU A 218 3.46 6.60 -9.15
CA LEU A 218 3.07 5.26 -9.57
C LEU A 218 4.26 4.30 -9.67
N ARG A 219 5.44 4.78 -10.10
CA ARG A 219 6.70 4.00 -10.09
C ARG A 219 7.16 3.60 -8.70
N GLY A 220 6.83 4.40 -7.68
CA GLY A 220 7.11 4.09 -6.28
C GLY A 220 6.30 2.90 -5.75
N LEU A 221 5.09 2.69 -6.27
CA LEU A 221 4.22 1.58 -5.87
C LEU A 221 4.69 0.24 -6.44
N ASP A 222 4.95 0.20 -7.76
CA ASP A 222 5.49 -1.00 -8.41
C ASP A 222 6.44 -0.61 -9.57
N SER A 223 7.73 -0.68 -9.28
CA SER A 223 8.78 -0.32 -10.24
C SER A 223 8.76 -1.18 -11.51
N SER A 224 8.29 -2.43 -11.42
CA SER A 224 8.29 -3.37 -12.54
C SER A 224 7.16 -3.08 -13.53
N LEU A 225 6.00 -2.68 -13.00
CA LEU A 225 4.80 -2.39 -13.76
C LEU A 225 4.81 -0.98 -14.37
N HIS A 226 5.49 -0.02 -13.75
CA HIS A 226 5.34 1.40 -14.10
C HIS A 226 6.58 2.05 -14.72
N ARG A 227 7.64 1.28 -15.00
CA ARG A 227 8.90 1.75 -15.61
C ARG A 227 8.74 2.56 -16.91
N PHE A 228 7.70 2.27 -17.70
CA PHE A 228 7.45 2.92 -19.00
C PHE A 228 6.18 3.78 -19.02
N THR A 229 5.50 3.89 -17.88
CA THR A 229 4.29 4.69 -17.74
C THR A 229 4.63 6.18 -17.83
N ALA A 230 3.78 6.92 -18.53
CA ALA A 230 3.81 8.37 -18.63
C ALA A 230 2.46 8.95 -18.19
N ASN A 231 2.45 10.22 -17.79
CA ASN A 231 1.22 10.93 -17.46
C ASN A 231 0.29 10.95 -18.68
N GLY A 232 -0.99 10.68 -18.46
CA GLY A 232 -2.00 10.54 -19.52
C GLY A 232 -2.12 9.13 -20.12
N ASP A 233 -1.32 8.15 -19.68
CA ASP A 233 -1.59 6.74 -19.98
C ASP A 233 -2.86 6.28 -19.23
N ASN A 234 -3.60 5.35 -19.83
CA ASN A 234 -4.75 4.71 -19.18
C ASN A 234 -4.27 3.49 -18.39
N LEU A 235 -4.72 3.36 -17.16
CA LEU A 235 -4.53 2.23 -16.28
C LEU A 235 -5.83 1.43 -16.23
N ILE A 236 -5.77 0.15 -16.57
CA ILE A 236 -6.92 -0.76 -16.51
C ILE A 236 -6.61 -1.81 -15.45
N VAL A 237 -7.47 -1.92 -14.44
CA VAL A 237 -7.28 -2.81 -13.28
C VAL A 237 -8.40 -3.85 -13.23
N PHE A 238 -8.01 -5.12 -13.18
CA PHE A 238 -8.86 -6.28 -12.95
C PHE A 238 -8.55 -6.81 -11.55
N ARG A 239 -9.48 -6.58 -10.61
CA ARG A 239 -9.31 -6.87 -9.17
C ARG A 239 -9.27 -8.38 -8.87
N SER A 240 -10.12 -9.15 -9.54
CA SER A 240 -10.27 -10.59 -9.32
C SER A 240 -9.11 -11.37 -9.96
N ALA A 241 -8.67 -10.93 -11.15
CA ALA A 241 -7.54 -11.51 -11.84
C ALA A 241 -6.17 -10.99 -11.35
N ASN A 242 -6.14 -10.03 -10.43
CA ASN A 242 -4.94 -9.30 -9.99
C ASN A 242 -4.11 -8.79 -11.18
N LEU A 243 -4.76 -8.35 -12.26
CA LEU A 243 -4.11 -7.97 -13.51
C LEU A 243 -4.22 -6.46 -13.71
N VAL A 244 -3.11 -5.82 -14.06
CA VAL A 244 -3.05 -4.39 -14.39
C VAL A 244 -2.44 -4.22 -15.77
N ILE A 245 -3.07 -3.36 -16.58
CA ILE A 245 -2.65 -3.04 -17.94
C ILE A 245 -2.46 -1.54 -18.05
N VAL A 246 -1.28 -1.11 -18.47
CA VAL A 246 -0.98 0.29 -18.82
C VAL A 246 -1.12 0.43 -20.34
N TYR A 247 -2.09 1.23 -20.78
CA TYR A 247 -2.44 1.43 -22.18
C TYR A 247 -2.27 2.88 -22.62
N ARG A 248 -1.50 3.12 -23.69
CA ARG A 248 -1.32 4.44 -24.28
C ARG A 248 -2.22 4.61 -25.49
N ALA A 249 -3.33 5.33 -25.31
CA ALA A 249 -4.34 5.54 -26.34
C ALA A 249 -3.78 6.19 -27.61
N GLN A 250 -2.89 7.19 -27.47
CA GLN A 250 -2.29 7.90 -28.61
C GLN A 250 -1.49 6.99 -29.55
N LEU A 251 -0.90 5.91 -29.03
CA LEU A 251 -0.12 4.95 -29.81
C LEU A 251 -0.89 3.65 -30.10
N ASN A 252 -2.13 3.54 -29.59
CA ASN A 252 -2.92 2.31 -29.59
C ASN A 252 -2.07 1.08 -29.18
N LYS A 253 -1.37 1.19 -28.04
CA LYS A 253 -0.40 0.19 -27.61
C LYS A 253 -0.45 -0.05 -26.10
N ILE A 254 -0.32 -1.32 -25.71
CA ILE A 254 -0.04 -1.73 -24.33
C ILE A 254 1.42 -1.38 -24.01
N VAL A 255 1.60 -0.46 -23.06
CA VAL A 255 2.91 0.01 -22.58
C VAL A 255 3.53 -1.03 -21.67
N ASN A 256 2.74 -1.53 -20.72
CA ASN A 256 3.13 -2.61 -19.82
C ASN A 256 1.89 -3.36 -19.33
N MET A 257 2.11 -4.59 -18.88
CA MET A 257 1.08 -5.39 -18.23
C MET A 257 1.74 -6.29 -17.18
N GLY A 258 1.05 -6.53 -16.08
CA GLY A 258 1.58 -7.36 -15.01
C GLY A 258 0.55 -7.62 -13.93
N GLN A 259 0.94 -8.47 -12.99
CA GLN A 259 0.12 -8.73 -11.81
C GLN A 259 0.46 -7.73 -10.71
N ILE A 260 -0.53 -7.38 -9.89
CA ILE A 260 -0.31 -6.59 -8.68
C ILE A 260 -0.65 -7.42 -7.43
N SER A 261 0.18 -7.31 -6.40
CA SER A 261 -0.02 -8.00 -5.12
C SER A 261 -1.25 -7.51 -4.37
N ASP A 262 -1.50 -6.19 -4.38
CA ASP A 262 -2.68 -5.59 -3.77
C ASP A 262 -3.29 -4.50 -4.67
N PRO A 263 -4.39 -4.80 -5.40
CA PRO A 263 -5.04 -3.82 -6.26
C PRO A 263 -5.62 -2.63 -5.49
N ASN A 264 -5.87 -2.73 -4.18
CA ASN A 264 -6.44 -1.62 -3.42
C ASN A 264 -5.44 -0.48 -3.22
N THR A 265 -4.13 -0.78 -3.15
CA THR A 265 -3.08 0.25 -3.07
C THR A 265 -3.11 1.20 -4.28
N LEU A 266 -3.37 0.67 -5.48
CA LEU A 266 -3.53 1.48 -6.69
C LEU A 266 -4.81 2.31 -6.66
N LEU A 267 -5.92 1.75 -6.15
CA LEU A 267 -7.22 2.44 -6.09
C LEU A 267 -7.21 3.61 -5.09
N GLN A 268 -6.34 3.56 -4.08
CA GLN A 268 -6.17 4.63 -3.10
C GLN A 268 -5.10 5.65 -3.51
N SER A 269 -4.36 5.39 -4.59
CA SER A 269 -3.29 6.28 -5.03
C SER A 269 -3.85 7.55 -5.68
N SER A 270 -3.35 8.71 -5.24
CA SER A 270 -3.62 10.00 -5.89
C SER A 270 -2.98 10.13 -7.28
N ALA A 271 -2.10 9.20 -7.65
CA ALA A 271 -1.43 9.14 -8.96
C ALA A 271 -2.36 8.69 -10.10
N VAL A 272 -3.56 8.21 -9.80
CA VAL A 272 -4.50 7.67 -10.78
C VAL A 272 -5.89 8.24 -10.52
N VAL A 273 -6.53 8.74 -11.57
CA VAL A 273 -7.91 9.25 -11.52
C VAL A 273 -8.81 8.25 -12.23
N PHE A 274 -9.62 7.51 -11.48
CA PHE A 274 -10.53 6.51 -12.04
C PHE A 274 -11.84 7.14 -12.52
N GLU A 275 -12.30 6.78 -13.71
CA GLU A 275 -13.59 7.23 -14.23
C GLU A 275 -14.74 6.55 -13.48
N GLY A 276 -15.80 7.29 -13.17
CA GLY A 276 -17.00 6.75 -12.51
C GLY A 276 -16.88 6.57 -10.99
N LEU A 277 -15.66 6.66 -10.44
CA LEU A 277 -15.48 6.98 -9.03
C LEU A 277 -15.52 8.51 -8.94
N SER A 278 -16.69 9.06 -8.61
CA SER A 278 -16.75 10.47 -8.21
C SER A 278 -15.66 10.66 -7.18
N PRO A 279 -14.68 11.57 -7.42
CA PRO A 279 -13.69 11.86 -6.38
C PRO A 279 -14.50 12.20 -5.14
N VAL A 280 -14.23 11.50 -4.04
CA VAL A 280 -14.69 11.98 -2.74
C VAL A 280 -13.98 13.31 -2.58
N THR A 281 -14.62 14.37 -3.06
CA THR A 281 -14.26 15.73 -2.73
C THR A 281 -14.53 15.80 -1.24
N THR A 282 -13.47 15.61 -0.46
CA THR A 282 -13.38 16.20 0.86
C THR A 282 -13.47 17.71 0.62
N ASP A 283 -14.71 18.19 0.53
CA ASP A 283 -15.06 19.60 0.54
C ASP A 283 -14.71 20.12 1.93
N THR A 284 -13.45 20.47 2.11
CA THR A 284 -12.97 21.25 3.24
C THR A 284 -13.48 22.68 3.07
N SER A 285 -14.74 22.88 3.45
CA SER A 285 -15.23 24.15 3.96
C SER A 285 -15.49 23.98 5.47
N PRO A 286 -14.88 24.80 6.35
CA PRO A 286 -14.80 24.52 7.78
C PRO A 286 -16.12 24.89 8.47
N VAL A 287 -16.93 23.89 8.81
CA VAL A 287 -17.95 24.01 9.85
C VAL A 287 -17.78 22.85 10.82
N ALA A 288 -17.27 23.18 12.00
CA ALA A 288 -16.88 22.26 13.05
C ALA A 288 -18.09 21.49 13.60
N THR A 289 -18.18 20.21 13.24
CA THR A 289 -18.71 19.16 14.11
C THR A 289 -17.88 17.92 13.80
N VAL A 290 -16.78 17.79 14.53
CA VAL A 290 -15.82 16.68 14.48
C VAL A 290 -16.52 15.40 14.93
N VAL A 291 -17.02 14.64 13.97
CA VAL A 291 -17.14 13.20 14.15
C VAL A 291 -15.71 12.67 14.05
N PRO A 292 -15.14 12.05 15.11
CA PRO A 292 -13.80 11.49 15.03
C PRO A 292 -13.82 10.34 14.03
N THR A 293 -13.38 10.61 12.82
CA THR A 293 -12.97 9.56 11.89
C THR A 293 -11.69 8.97 12.46
N THR A 294 -11.85 7.92 13.25
CA THR A 294 -10.74 7.08 13.71
C THR A 294 -10.12 6.42 12.49
N THR A 295 -9.11 7.07 11.92
CA THR A 295 -8.21 6.44 10.96
C THR A 295 -7.56 5.28 11.70
N GLU A 296 -8.00 4.07 11.40
CA GLU A 296 -7.41 2.86 11.97
C GLU A 296 -5.95 2.79 11.50
N GLU A 297 -5.03 2.98 12.45
CA GLU A 297 -3.60 2.87 12.17
C GLU A 297 -3.27 1.42 11.80
N SER A 298 -2.61 1.24 10.67
CA SER A 298 -2.15 -0.09 10.24
C SER A 298 -1.02 -0.57 11.16
N LEU A 299 -1.14 -1.78 11.69
CA LEU A 299 -0.17 -2.39 12.59
C LEU A 299 0.67 -3.45 11.86
N PHE A 300 1.99 -3.32 11.89
CA PHE A 300 2.95 -4.27 11.31
C PHE A 300 3.44 -5.26 12.37
N ILE A 301 3.25 -6.55 12.08
CA ILE A 301 3.43 -7.64 13.03
C ILE A 301 4.43 -8.67 12.49
N GLU A 302 5.41 -9.08 13.29
CA GLU A 302 6.22 -10.27 13.05
C GLU A 302 5.65 -11.47 13.83
N ILE A 303 5.58 -12.65 13.22
CA ILE A 303 5.15 -13.89 13.89
C ILE A 303 6.34 -14.83 14.07
N ARG A 304 6.61 -15.24 15.30
CA ARG A 304 7.69 -16.19 15.65
C ARG A 304 7.13 -17.51 16.18
N ASN A 305 7.54 -18.61 15.57
CA ASN A 305 7.16 -19.94 16.01
C ASN A 305 8.06 -20.44 17.16
N GLY A 306 7.54 -20.49 18.37
CA GLY A 306 8.18 -21.13 19.52
C GLY A 306 7.86 -22.63 19.66
N THR A 307 7.34 -23.29 18.63
CA THR A 307 6.92 -24.71 18.68
C THR A 307 7.54 -25.58 17.58
N ASP A 308 7.58 -26.90 17.79
CA ASP A 308 8.05 -27.87 16.78
C ASP A 308 7.05 -28.08 15.63
N ALA A 309 5.84 -27.55 15.75
CA ALA A 309 4.81 -27.76 14.75
C ALA A 309 5.01 -26.87 13.53
N SER A 310 5.06 -27.49 12.35
CA SER A 310 5.07 -26.77 11.07
C SER A 310 3.69 -26.21 10.75
N GLY A 311 3.64 -24.99 10.21
CA GLY A 311 2.42 -24.39 9.67
C GLY A 311 1.58 -23.59 10.66
N ILE A 312 1.92 -23.59 11.96
CA ILE A 312 1.17 -22.82 12.96
C ILE A 312 1.22 -21.30 12.73
N THR A 313 2.35 -20.79 12.22
CA THR A 313 2.48 -19.37 11.84
C THR A 313 1.55 -18.97 10.69
N LEU A 314 1.19 -19.91 9.80
CA LEU A 314 0.20 -19.66 8.75
C LEU A 314 -1.22 -19.59 9.31
N GLN A 315 -1.52 -20.41 10.32
CA GLN A 315 -2.82 -20.38 11.00
C GLN A 315 -2.99 -19.05 11.74
N VAL A 316 -1.99 -18.63 12.52
CA VAL A 316 -2.01 -17.35 13.24
C VAL A 316 -2.08 -16.17 12.27
N GLN A 317 -1.33 -16.19 11.15
CA GLN A 317 -1.46 -15.15 10.12
C GLN A 317 -2.90 -15.04 9.60
N LYS A 318 -3.54 -16.18 9.29
CA LYS A 318 -4.93 -16.18 8.79
C LYS A 318 -5.90 -15.60 9.83
N GLU A 319 -5.70 -15.95 11.09
CA GLU A 319 -6.50 -15.42 12.21
C GLU A 319 -6.32 -13.90 12.34
N LEU A 320 -5.08 -13.39 12.33
CA LEU A 320 -4.78 -11.95 12.34
C LEU A 320 -5.52 -11.22 11.21
N THR A 321 -5.42 -11.72 9.98
CA THR A 321 -6.12 -11.10 8.84
C THR A 321 -7.64 -11.22 8.92
N GLY A 322 -8.17 -12.16 9.71
CA GLY A 322 -9.59 -12.31 9.99
C GLY A 322 -10.11 -11.38 11.08
N LEU A 323 -9.24 -10.96 12.01
CA LEU A 323 -9.58 -10.04 13.11
C LEU A 323 -9.71 -8.60 12.62
N SER A 324 -8.75 -8.12 11.82
CA SER A 324 -8.78 -6.78 11.25
C SER A 324 -7.95 -6.70 9.97
N SER A 325 -8.42 -5.91 9.01
CA SER A 325 -7.63 -5.52 7.83
C SER A 325 -6.49 -4.56 8.17
N ALA A 326 -6.49 -3.96 9.36
CA ALA A 326 -5.41 -3.11 9.84
C ALA A 326 -4.15 -3.90 10.22
N TYR A 327 -4.25 -5.22 10.44
CA TYR A 327 -3.13 -6.07 10.83
C TYR A 327 -2.38 -6.59 9.61
N SER A 328 -1.13 -6.17 9.44
CA SER A 328 -0.24 -6.62 8.36
C SER A 328 0.92 -7.43 8.91
N VAL A 329 1.08 -8.66 8.43
CA VAL A 329 2.19 -9.53 8.83
C VAL A 329 3.41 -9.25 7.96
N SER A 330 4.47 -8.67 8.55
CA SER A 330 5.71 -8.32 7.85
C SER A 330 6.58 -9.55 7.57
N LYS A 331 6.74 -10.42 8.59
CA LYS A 331 7.64 -11.57 8.55
C LYS A 331 7.08 -12.74 9.39
N ARG A 332 7.40 -13.96 8.96
CA ARG A 332 7.18 -15.19 9.73
C ARG A 332 8.51 -15.90 9.89
N SER A 333 8.85 -16.26 11.12
CA SER A 333 10.14 -16.85 11.46
C SER A 333 9.97 -17.94 12.53
N THR A 334 11.06 -18.66 12.83
CA THR A 334 11.13 -19.56 13.99
C THR A 334 11.81 -18.77 15.10
N SER A 335 11.33 -18.94 16.33
CA SER A 335 12.00 -18.39 17.51
C SER A 335 13.24 -19.22 17.83
N ASP A 336 14.22 -18.60 18.50
CA ASP A 336 15.40 -19.29 19.00
C ASP A 336 15.08 -20.21 20.19
N PHE A 337 13.91 -20.01 20.81
CA PHE A 337 13.45 -20.73 21.99
C PHE A 337 12.12 -21.44 21.78
N ARG A 338 11.80 -22.32 22.73
CA ARG A 338 10.47 -22.92 22.85
C ARG A 338 9.70 -22.23 23.96
N TYR A 339 8.46 -21.88 23.68
CA TYR A 339 7.57 -21.25 24.66
C TYR A 339 6.42 -22.17 24.98
N GLU A 340 6.05 -22.24 26.26
CA GLU A 340 4.88 -23.00 26.69
C GLU A 340 3.58 -22.23 26.37
N GLU A 341 3.62 -20.92 26.54
CA GLU A 341 2.48 -19.99 26.38
C GLU A 341 2.74 -19.02 25.22
N SER A 342 1.69 -18.73 24.44
CA SER A 342 1.72 -17.72 23.38
C SER A 342 1.61 -16.32 23.98
N PHE A 343 2.34 -15.34 23.45
CA PHE A 343 2.29 -13.96 23.96
C PHE A 343 2.54 -12.94 22.85
N VAL A 344 2.13 -11.69 23.09
CA VAL A 344 2.42 -10.54 22.22
C VAL A 344 3.47 -9.67 22.90
N LEU A 345 4.52 -9.31 22.17
CA LEU A 345 5.53 -8.36 22.60
C LEU A 345 5.29 -7.01 21.93
N ASP A 346 5.13 -5.96 22.73
CA ASP A 346 5.06 -4.58 22.24
C ASP A 346 6.46 -3.97 22.09
N LEU A 347 6.79 -3.52 20.87
CA LEU A 347 8.06 -2.86 20.57
C LEU A 347 7.97 -1.32 20.71
N SER A 348 6.76 -0.78 20.88
CA SER A 348 6.51 0.66 20.99
C SER A 348 6.67 1.22 22.41
N ALA A 349 7.25 0.45 23.33
CA ALA A 349 7.40 0.81 24.74
C ALA A 349 6.08 1.11 25.49
N GLY A 350 4.97 0.47 25.09
CA GLY A 350 3.68 0.59 25.75
C GLY A 350 2.80 1.74 25.25
N GLU A 351 3.21 2.46 24.21
CA GLU A 351 2.47 3.64 23.72
C GLU A 351 1.42 3.29 22.65
N ASN A 352 1.34 2.04 22.19
CA ASN A 352 0.47 1.64 21.09
C ASN A 352 -0.78 0.86 21.54
N GLU A 353 -1.90 1.57 21.68
CA GLU A 353 -3.22 0.99 22.02
C GLU A 353 -3.66 -0.13 21.06
N ALA A 354 -3.22 -0.08 19.79
CA ALA A 354 -3.56 -1.12 18.82
C ALA A 354 -2.88 -2.46 19.13
N VAL A 355 -1.70 -2.45 19.76
CA VAL A 355 -0.99 -3.68 20.20
C VAL A 355 -1.70 -4.32 21.39
N GLN A 356 -2.22 -3.52 22.33
CA GLN A 356 -3.06 -4.03 23.42
C GLN A 356 -4.33 -4.69 22.86
N LYS A 357 -5.03 -4.02 21.94
CA LYS A 357 -6.23 -4.58 21.28
C LYS A 357 -5.93 -5.86 20.53
N LEU A 358 -4.75 -5.94 19.90
CA LEU A 358 -4.27 -7.16 19.23
C LEU A 358 -4.11 -8.30 20.23
N ALA A 359 -3.42 -8.07 21.36
CA ALA A 359 -3.22 -9.07 22.41
C ALA A 359 -4.55 -9.56 23.00
N ASP A 360 -5.46 -8.63 23.30
CA ASP A 360 -6.80 -8.92 23.82
C ASP A 360 -7.64 -9.74 22.81
N SER A 361 -7.54 -9.42 21.52
CA SER A 361 -8.28 -10.11 20.45
C SER A 361 -7.78 -11.54 20.21
N LEU A 362 -6.49 -11.78 20.41
CA LEU A 362 -5.87 -13.10 20.35
C LEU A 362 -6.04 -13.90 21.65
N GLY A 363 -6.39 -13.24 22.75
CA GLY A 363 -6.40 -13.84 24.09
C GLY A 363 -5.00 -14.17 24.59
N TYR A 364 -3.99 -13.43 24.15
CA TYR A 364 -2.59 -13.63 24.54
C TYR A 364 -2.16 -12.57 25.56
N PRO A 365 -1.32 -12.91 26.56
CA PRO A 365 -0.72 -11.92 27.44
C PRO A 365 0.19 -10.95 26.66
N LEU A 366 0.10 -9.66 27.01
CA LEU A 366 1.01 -8.62 26.51
C LEU A 366 2.28 -8.57 27.36
N ARG A 367 3.44 -8.46 26.72
CA ARG A 367 4.75 -8.26 27.34
C ARG A 367 5.45 -7.03 26.75
N SER A 368 6.28 -6.37 27.55
CA SER A 368 7.11 -5.23 27.15
C SER A 368 8.59 -5.57 27.02
N GLU A 369 9.00 -6.74 27.49
CA GLU A 369 10.41 -7.16 27.55
C GLU A 369 10.67 -8.30 26.56
N LEU A 370 11.66 -8.10 25.69
CA LEU A 370 12.11 -9.12 24.73
C LEU A 370 12.77 -10.27 25.51
N PRO A 371 12.41 -11.55 25.28
CA PRO A 371 13.04 -12.68 25.94
C PRO A 371 14.55 -12.73 25.72
N ASP A 372 15.30 -13.13 26.75
CA ASP A 372 16.76 -13.23 26.66
C ASP A 372 17.20 -14.12 25.49
N GLY A 373 18.08 -13.59 24.65
CA GLY A 373 18.64 -14.30 23.49
C GLY A 373 17.82 -14.17 22.20
N GLU A 374 16.60 -13.65 22.24
CA GLU A 374 15.85 -13.31 21.02
C GLU A 374 16.42 -12.05 20.37
N ALA A 375 16.48 -12.03 19.04
CA ALA A 375 16.89 -10.85 18.29
C ALA A 375 15.72 -9.87 18.06
N LEU A 376 15.99 -8.56 18.03
CA LEU A 376 15.02 -7.59 17.56
C LEU A 376 14.68 -7.82 16.07
N PRO A 377 13.50 -7.39 15.58
CA PRO A 377 13.18 -7.45 14.16
C PRO A 377 14.21 -6.69 13.32
N GLU A 378 14.51 -7.20 12.12
CA GLU A 378 15.36 -6.50 11.15
C GLU A 378 14.67 -5.27 10.55
N ASP A 379 13.33 -5.28 10.55
CA ASP A 379 12.49 -4.24 10.00
C ASP A 379 12.00 -3.32 11.13
N GLU A 380 12.48 -2.07 11.12
CA GLU A 380 12.14 -1.04 12.11
C GLU A 380 10.66 -0.60 12.08
N THR A 381 9.91 -0.99 11.04
CA THR A 381 8.47 -0.70 10.96
C THR A 381 7.61 -1.66 11.79
N VAL A 382 8.19 -2.79 12.23
CA VAL A 382 7.48 -3.77 13.07
C VAL A 382 7.20 -3.18 14.44
N GLN A 383 5.93 -3.15 14.81
CA GLN A 383 5.48 -2.57 16.08
C GLN A 383 5.18 -3.65 17.13
N ALA A 384 4.90 -4.88 16.71
CA ALA A 384 4.63 -5.99 17.61
C ALA A 384 5.23 -7.31 17.11
N ILE A 385 5.60 -8.18 18.04
CA ILE A 385 5.99 -9.57 17.76
C ILE A 385 5.00 -10.52 18.43
N VAL A 386 4.45 -11.46 17.68
CA VAL A 386 3.61 -12.53 18.21
C VAL A 386 4.44 -13.79 18.34
N PHE A 387 4.69 -14.23 19.57
CA PHE A 387 5.36 -15.49 19.89
C PHE A 387 4.31 -16.58 20.09
N ILE A 388 4.47 -17.71 19.39
CA ILE A 388 3.55 -18.84 19.47
C ILE A 388 4.15 -19.91 20.39
N GLY A 389 3.44 -20.24 21.46
CA GLY A 389 3.77 -21.30 22.40
C GLY A 389 3.08 -22.63 22.09
N SER A 390 3.42 -23.67 22.87
CA SER A 390 2.84 -25.01 22.74
C SER A 390 1.37 -25.09 23.14
N ASP A 391 0.87 -24.10 23.89
CA ASP A 391 -0.56 -23.90 24.20
C ASP A 391 -1.46 -23.87 22.96
N ARG A 392 -0.92 -23.58 21.78
CA ARG A 392 -1.65 -23.56 20.51
C ARG A 392 -1.67 -24.89 19.76
N LEU A 393 -1.10 -25.94 20.34
CA LEU A 393 -1.09 -27.29 19.78
C LEU A 393 -2.18 -28.21 20.37
N GLU A 394 -2.79 -27.80 21.47
CA GLU A 394 -3.90 -28.49 22.14
C GLU A 394 -5.25 -28.04 21.58
#